data_AF-A0A0Q6XK91-F1
#
_entry.id   AF-A0A0Q6XK91-F1
#
_cell.length_a   1.000
_cell.length_b   1.000
_cell.length_c   1.000
_cell.angle_alpha   90.00
_cell.angle_beta   90.00
_cell.angle_gamma   90.00
#
_symmetry.space_group_name_H-M   'P 1'
#
loop_
_entity.id
_entity.type
_entity.pdbx_description
1 polymer ?
#
loop_
_entity_poly.entity_id
_entity_poly.type
_entity_poly.pdbx_seq_one_letter_code
_entity_poly.pdbx_strand_id
1 'polypeptide(L)'
;MNPAGLAGPGLTRRQLAFGAAGALVFPGAAHAGRQAEEPLADSVRSVLSSAIANNAPPKPNFDSVEARITYLKWLGEMSNRLKKRKAEHVTRIEFLETVYYEAKRAGLEPALLLGLIQVESGFRKYAISIAGARGYTQVMPFWSRLIGDGEPARLFHMQTNLRFGCVILRHYLDRERGDLYMALGRYNGSRGKPEYPNLVFGARRAWEYKPA
;
A
#
# COMPACT_ATOMS: atom_id res chain seq x y z
N MET A 1 26.81 73.58 -31.73
CA MET A 1 25.48 73.14 -31.27
C MET A 1 25.48 71.62 -31.29
N ASN A 2 25.35 70.96 -30.13
CA ASN A 2 25.30 69.49 -29.96
C ASN A 2 23.83 69.02 -30.01
N PRO A 3 23.49 67.71 -30.06
CA PRO A 3 24.26 66.52 -30.49
C PRO A 3 23.43 65.52 -31.35
N ALA A 4 24.08 64.50 -31.92
CA ALA A 4 23.43 63.31 -32.50
C ALA A 4 23.40 62.17 -31.44
N GLY A 5 22.20 61.64 -31.18
CA GLY A 5 21.96 60.37 -30.46
C GLY A 5 22.10 59.16 -31.39
N LEU A 6 22.03 57.89 -30.98
CA LEU A 6 21.78 57.19 -29.72
C LEU A 6 22.38 55.77 -29.88
N ALA A 7 22.80 55.17 -28.77
CA ALA A 7 23.52 53.92 -28.64
C ALA A 7 22.67 52.65 -28.96
N GLY A 8 23.29 51.65 -29.58
CA GLY A 8 22.79 50.28 -29.67
C GLY A 8 23.30 49.41 -28.50
N PRO A 9 22.51 48.46 -27.96
CA PRO A 9 22.95 47.63 -26.83
C PRO A 9 23.86 46.49 -27.29
N GLY A 10 24.93 46.28 -26.54
CA GLY A 10 26.00 45.32 -26.80
C GLY A 10 25.61 43.86 -26.58
N LEU A 11 26.18 42.99 -27.42
CA LEU A 11 26.24 41.55 -27.18
C LEU A 11 27.32 41.24 -26.14
N THR A 12 26.94 40.67 -25.00
CA THR A 12 27.87 40.07 -24.05
C THR A 12 27.96 38.56 -24.27
N ARG A 13 29.21 38.10 -24.41
CA ARG A 13 29.64 36.73 -24.69
C ARG A 13 29.91 36.01 -23.36
N ARG A 14 29.53 34.73 -23.30
CA ARG A 14 29.91 33.69 -22.30
C ARG A 14 29.09 33.66 -21.01
N GLN A 15 28.29 32.59 -20.88
CA GLN A 15 28.51 31.56 -19.85
C GLN A 15 27.86 30.24 -20.30
N LEU A 16 28.72 29.28 -20.62
CA LEU A 16 28.40 27.87 -20.74
C LEU A 16 28.23 27.30 -19.32
N ALA A 17 27.09 26.69 -19.04
CA ALA A 17 26.95 25.68 -18.01
C ALA A 17 25.82 24.72 -18.39
N PHE A 18 26.10 23.82 -19.35
CA PHE A 18 25.41 22.54 -19.43
C PHE A 18 25.95 21.68 -18.28
N GLY A 19 25.10 21.33 -17.32
CA GLY A 19 25.51 20.56 -16.16
C GLY A 19 24.33 19.87 -15.49
N ALA A 20 24.04 18.66 -15.95
CA ALA A 20 23.29 17.60 -15.28
C ALA A 20 21.98 18.02 -14.59
N ALA A 21 20.87 17.97 -15.33
CA ALA A 21 19.57 17.69 -14.74
C ALA A 21 19.61 16.28 -14.13
N GLY A 22 20.10 16.18 -12.89
CA GLY A 22 19.90 15.01 -12.07
C GLY A 22 18.39 14.84 -11.91
N ALA A 23 17.83 13.83 -12.57
CA ALA A 23 16.47 13.40 -12.33
C ALA A 23 16.39 13.00 -10.85
N LEU A 24 15.92 13.92 -10.01
CA LEU A 24 15.48 13.61 -8.67
C LEU A 24 14.38 12.57 -8.83
N VAL A 25 14.73 11.30 -8.60
CA VAL A 25 13.77 10.22 -8.48
C VAL A 25 12.99 10.52 -7.20
N PHE A 26 11.90 11.26 -7.35
CA PHE A 26 10.97 11.48 -6.24
C PHE A 26 10.49 10.10 -5.78
N PRO A 27 10.62 9.76 -4.49
CA PRO A 27 10.08 8.52 -3.97
C PRO A 27 8.57 8.53 -4.25
N GLY A 28 8.11 7.58 -5.08
CA GLY A 28 6.73 7.55 -5.59
C GLY A 28 5.72 7.83 -4.48
N ALA A 29 4.86 8.83 -4.71
CA ALA A 29 3.86 9.28 -3.75
C ALA A 29 2.97 8.10 -3.31
N ALA A 30 2.58 8.09 -2.03
CA ALA A 30 1.56 7.16 -1.56
C ALA A 30 0.24 7.46 -2.27
N HIS A 31 -0.39 6.44 -2.85
CA HIS A 31 -1.57 6.59 -3.72
C HIS A 31 -2.91 6.54 -2.98
N ALA A 32 -2.95 6.96 -1.71
CA ALA A 32 -4.19 7.05 -0.96
C ALA A 32 -5.05 8.21 -1.47
N GLY A 33 -6.20 7.88 -2.05
CA GLY A 33 -7.21 8.84 -2.46
C GLY A 33 -7.92 9.47 -1.27
N ARG A 34 -8.97 10.26 -1.55
CA ARG A 34 -9.82 10.87 -0.51
C ARG A 34 -10.92 9.88 -0.08
N GLN A 35 -10.53 8.80 0.58
CA GLN A 35 -11.48 7.90 1.23
C GLN A 35 -12.31 8.68 2.24
N ALA A 36 -13.63 8.66 2.08
CA ALA A 36 -14.57 9.28 3.01
C ALA A 36 -14.91 8.31 4.14
N GLU A 37 -15.14 8.86 5.33
CA GLU A 37 -15.71 8.10 6.44
C GLU A 37 -17.19 7.81 6.12
N GLU A 38 -17.55 6.53 6.07
CA GLU A 38 -18.93 6.09 5.85
C GLU A 38 -19.53 5.59 7.17
N PRO A 39 -20.79 5.93 7.50
CA PRO A 39 -21.45 5.40 8.67
C PRO A 39 -21.49 3.87 8.66
N LEU A 40 -21.03 3.25 9.76
CA LEU A 40 -21.13 1.81 10.00
C LEU A 40 -22.25 1.52 10.99
N ALA A 41 -23.10 0.56 10.67
CA ALA A 41 -24.03 -0.02 11.64
C ALA A 41 -23.26 -0.59 12.83
N ASP A 42 -23.82 -0.51 14.03
CA ASP A 42 -23.13 -0.92 15.26
C ASP A 42 -22.73 -2.40 15.25
N SER A 43 -23.55 -3.26 14.65
CA SER A 43 -23.25 -4.68 14.45
C SER A 43 -22.01 -4.88 13.56
N VAL A 44 -21.93 -4.15 12.44
CA VAL A 44 -20.78 -4.18 11.53
C VAL A 44 -19.53 -3.67 12.26
N ARG A 45 -19.65 -2.55 12.99
CA ARG A 45 -18.55 -2.00 13.79
C ARG A 45 -18.03 -3.03 14.78
N SER A 46 -18.91 -3.69 15.54
CA SER A 46 -18.54 -4.71 16.51
C SER A 46 -17.80 -5.88 15.86
N VAL A 47 -18.26 -6.36 14.71
CA VAL A 47 -17.61 -7.45 13.97
C VAL A 47 -16.21 -7.04 13.52
N LEU A 48 -16.06 -5.85 12.96
CA LEU A 48 -14.76 -5.35 12.51
C LEU A 48 -13.80 -5.11 13.69
N SER A 49 -14.26 -4.52 14.79
CA SER A 49 -13.46 -4.34 16.00
C SER A 49 -12.96 -5.67 16.56
N SER A 50 -13.83 -6.69 16.62
CA SER A 50 -13.43 -8.03 17.04
C SER A 50 -12.39 -8.64 16.09
N ALA A 51 -12.51 -8.40 14.78
CA ALA A 51 -11.53 -8.87 13.81
C ALA A 51 -10.15 -8.20 14.01
N ILE A 52 -10.11 -6.92 14.38
CA ILE A 52 -8.85 -6.18 14.65
C ILE A 52 -8.17 -6.66 15.94
N ALA A 53 -8.93 -6.89 17.01
CA ALA A 53 -8.42 -7.15 18.36
C ALA A 53 -7.66 -8.48 18.56
N ASN A 54 -7.69 -9.41 17.59
CA ASN A 54 -7.13 -10.75 17.74
C ASN A 54 -5.58 -10.77 17.75
N ASN A 55 -4.92 -10.81 18.91
CA ASN A 55 -3.45 -10.76 18.99
C ASN A 55 -2.71 -12.08 18.68
N ALA A 56 -3.31 -13.02 17.96
CA ALA A 56 -2.62 -14.25 17.56
C ALA A 56 -1.32 -13.93 16.80
N PRO A 57 -0.21 -14.65 17.08
CA PRO A 57 1.03 -14.52 16.33
C PRO A 57 0.78 -14.73 14.83
N PRO A 58 1.38 -13.93 13.95
CA PRO A 58 1.14 -14.02 12.51
C PRO A 58 1.92 -15.17 11.87
N LYS A 59 1.81 -16.37 12.44
CA LYS A 59 2.44 -17.59 11.94
C LYS A 59 1.42 -18.39 11.14
N PRO A 60 1.65 -18.63 9.84
CA PRO A 60 0.80 -19.52 9.05
C PRO A 60 0.76 -20.93 9.66
N ASN A 61 -0.45 -21.47 9.79
CA ASN A 61 -0.66 -22.89 10.09
C ASN A 61 -1.04 -23.63 8.79
N PHE A 62 -0.69 -24.91 8.69
CA PHE A 62 -0.94 -25.72 7.50
C PHE A 62 -1.57 -27.05 7.88
N ASP A 63 -2.66 -27.39 7.21
CA ASP A 63 -3.38 -28.65 7.44
C ASP A 63 -2.70 -29.85 6.76
N SER A 64 -1.72 -29.60 5.88
CA SER A 64 -0.95 -30.64 5.20
C SER A 64 0.50 -30.24 4.92
N VAL A 65 1.33 -31.25 4.67
CA VAL A 65 2.73 -31.07 4.28
C VAL A 65 2.84 -30.41 2.91
N GLU A 66 1.95 -30.75 1.98
CA GLU A 66 1.91 -30.19 0.62
C GLU A 66 1.58 -28.69 0.67
N ALA A 67 0.65 -28.29 1.52
CA ALA A 67 0.31 -26.87 1.74
C ALA A 67 1.52 -26.11 2.31
N ARG A 68 2.22 -26.73 3.28
CA ARG A 68 3.45 -26.16 3.86
C ARG A 68 4.57 -26.02 2.82
N ILE A 69 4.78 -27.03 1.96
CA ILE A 69 5.80 -26.98 0.89
C ILE A 69 5.46 -25.87 -0.10
N THR A 70 4.19 -25.76 -0.51
CA THR A 70 3.71 -24.70 -1.40
C THR A 70 3.97 -23.32 -0.80
N TYR A 71 3.68 -23.16 0.49
CA TYR A 71 3.97 -21.92 1.21
C TYR A 71 5.47 -21.61 1.27
N LEU A 72 6.33 -22.58 1.58
CA LEU A 72 7.78 -22.34 1.66
C LEU A 72 8.36 -21.94 0.30
N LYS A 73 7.89 -22.56 -0.79
CA LYS A 73 8.26 -22.15 -2.16
C LYS A 73 7.77 -20.72 -2.47
N TRP A 74 6.52 -20.39 -2.13
CA TRP A 74 5.98 -19.04 -2.24
C TRP A 74 6.83 -18.03 -1.46
N LEU A 75 7.20 -18.35 -0.21
CA LEU A 75 7.95 -17.49 0.68
C LEU A 75 9.35 -17.19 0.12
N GLY A 76 10.04 -18.21 -0.40
CA GLY A 76 11.33 -18.06 -1.06
C GLY A 76 11.25 -17.15 -2.30
N GLU A 77 10.27 -17.40 -3.17
CA GLU A 77 10.05 -16.61 -4.38
C GLU A 77 9.72 -15.15 -4.07
N MET A 78 8.76 -14.89 -3.16
CA MET A 78 8.38 -13.53 -2.80
C MET A 78 9.51 -12.80 -2.06
N SER A 79 10.29 -13.50 -1.23
CA SER A 79 11.47 -12.92 -0.57
C SER A 79 12.50 -12.46 -1.60
N ASN A 80 12.72 -13.24 -2.66
CA ASN A 80 13.61 -12.84 -3.75
C ASN A 80 13.09 -11.59 -4.49
N ARG A 81 11.80 -11.56 -4.86
CA ARG A 81 11.17 -10.41 -5.53
C ARG A 81 11.24 -9.13 -4.68
N LEU A 82 11.12 -9.26 -3.36
CA LEU A 82 11.09 -8.12 -2.43
C LEU A 82 12.49 -7.58 -2.06
N LYS A 83 13.57 -8.26 -2.45
CA LYS A 83 14.96 -7.91 -2.08
C LYS A 83 15.33 -6.44 -2.35
N LYS A 84 14.83 -5.86 -3.45
CA LYS A 84 15.07 -4.44 -3.81
C LYS A 84 14.34 -3.43 -2.92
N ARG A 85 13.31 -3.86 -2.19
CA ARG A 85 12.47 -3.01 -1.33
C ARG A 85 12.75 -3.23 0.15
N LYS A 86 13.24 -4.42 0.52
CA LYS A 86 13.60 -4.81 1.89
C LYS A 86 14.89 -5.64 1.85
N ALA A 87 16.02 -5.00 2.16
CA ALA A 87 17.35 -5.61 2.02
C ALA A 87 17.62 -6.75 3.01
N GLU A 88 17.15 -6.59 4.25
CA GLU A 88 17.35 -7.58 5.31
C GLU A 88 16.46 -8.81 5.12
N HIS A 89 17.06 -10.00 5.16
CA HIS A 89 16.34 -11.26 4.93
C HIS A 89 15.29 -11.51 6.01
N VAL A 90 15.66 -11.36 7.28
CA VAL A 90 14.75 -11.57 8.42
C VAL A 90 13.51 -10.66 8.28
N THR A 91 13.70 -9.37 8.00
CA THR A 91 12.60 -8.43 7.77
C THR A 91 11.72 -8.81 6.59
N ARG A 92 12.27 -9.40 5.51
CA ARG A 92 11.45 -9.91 4.41
C ARG A 92 10.59 -11.10 4.83
N ILE A 93 11.18 -12.05 5.54
CA ILE A 93 10.47 -13.25 6.00
C ILE A 93 9.36 -12.88 6.96
N GLU A 94 9.64 -12.08 8.00
CA GLU A 94 8.62 -11.63 8.96
C GLU A 94 7.49 -10.85 8.29
N PHE A 95 7.83 -9.98 7.33
CA PHE A 95 6.83 -9.24 6.56
C PHE A 95 5.96 -10.16 5.72
N LEU A 96 6.55 -11.11 5.01
CA LEU A 96 5.82 -12.03 4.13
C LEU A 96 4.97 -13.04 4.91
N GLU A 97 5.46 -13.54 6.05
CA GLU A 97 4.69 -14.34 7.00
C GLU A 97 3.44 -13.58 7.45
N THR A 98 3.63 -12.31 7.85
CA THR A 98 2.52 -11.47 8.30
C THR A 98 1.53 -11.16 7.19
N VAL A 99 2.01 -10.84 5.98
CA VAL A 99 1.17 -10.64 4.79
C VAL A 99 0.36 -11.90 4.48
N TYR A 100 1.00 -13.07 4.46
CA TYR A 100 0.33 -14.32 4.14
C TYR A 100 -0.74 -14.63 5.18
N TYR A 101 -0.39 -14.54 6.46
CA TYR A 101 -1.29 -14.81 7.57
C TYR A 101 -2.51 -13.88 7.55
N GLU A 102 -2.30 -12.56 7.49
CA GLU A 102 -3.38 -11.57 7.56
C GLU A 102 -4.28 -11.63 6.31
N ALA A 103 -3.71 -11.86 5.12
CA ALA A 103 -4.48 -12.06 3.90
C ALA A 103 -5.36 -13.30 3.99
N LYS A 104 -4.79 -14.46 4.35
CA LYS A 104 -5.52 -15.72 4.49
C LYS A 104 -6.62 -15.63 5.54
N ARG A 105 -6.34 -15.03 6.71
CA ARG A 105 -7.34 -14.84 7.78
C ARG A 105 -8.54 -14.02 7.31
N ALA A 106 -8.31 -13.01 6.46
CA ALA A 106 -9.37 -12.18 5.91
C ALA A 106 -10.03 -12.76 4.64
N GLY A 107 -9.67 -13.97 4.20
CA GLY A 107 -10.17 -14.58 2.96
C GLY A 107 -9.72 -13.82 1.70
N LEU A 108 -8.53 -13.22 1.74
CA LEU A 108 -7.91 -12.49 0.63
C LEU A 108 -6.71 -13.26 0.08
N GLU A 109 -6.40 -13.01 -1.19
CA GLU A 109 -5.19 -13.55 -1.80
C GLU A 109 -3.94 -12.78 -1.35
N PRO A 110 -2.83 -13.46 -0.96
CA PRO A 110 -1.58 -12.77 -0.62
C PRO A 110 -1.05 -11.88 -1.76
N ALA A 111 -1.22 -12.30 -3.03
CA ALA A 111 -0.82 -11.52 -4.19
C ALA A 111 -1.60 -10.21 -4.32
N LEU A 112 -2.90 -10.22 -4.00
CA LEU A 112 -3.74 -9.01 -3.97
C LEU A 112 -3.24 -8.04 -2.90
N LEU A 113 -2.96 -8.52 -1.69
CA LEU A 113 -2.45 -7.67 -0.61
C LEU A 113 -1.06 -7.09 -0.93
N LEU A 114 -0.15 -7.89 -1.50
CA LEU A 114 1.16 -7.39 -1.94
C LEU A 114 1.03 -6.32 -3.04
N GLY A 115 0.13 -6.54 -4.01
CA GLY A 115 -0.18 -5.56 -5.05
C GLY A 115 -0.74 -4.26 -4.48
N LEU A 116 -1.68 -4.35 -3.53
CA LEU A 116 -2.21 -3.20 -2.80
C LEU A 116 -1.09 -2.43 -2.09
N ILE A 117 -0.25 -3.10 -1.29
CA ILE A 117 0.86 -2.48 -0.55
C ILE A 117 1.87 -1.81 -1.49
N GLN A 118 2.13 -2.42 -2.65
CA GLN A 118 3.02 -1.83 -3.64
C GLN A 118 2.48 -0.49 -4.15
N VAL A 119 1.18 -0.41 -4.48
CA VAL A 119 0.53 0.83 -4.93
C VAL A 119 0.46 1.85 -3.80
N GLU A 120 0.06 1.42 -2.62
CA GLU A 120 -0.21 2.30 -1.49
C GLU A 120 1.05 2.92 -0.89
N SER A 121 2.08 2.11 -0.63
CA SER A 121 3.26 2.57 0.11
C SER A 121 4.59 2.24 -0.56
N GLY A 122 4.59 1.43 -1.63
CA GLY A 122 5.81 0.85 -2.15
C GLY A 122 6.58 0.04 -1.10
N PHE A 123 5.87 -0.61 -0.19
CA PHE A 123 6.41 -1.38 0.94
C PHE A 123 7.14 -0.54 2.03
N ARG A 124 6.80 0.74 2.18
CA ARG A 124 7.36 1.63 3.21
C ARG A 124 6.51 1.60 4.49
N LYS A 125 7.12 1.23 5.62
CA LYS A 125 6.46 1.10 6.93
C LYS A 125 5.88 2.43 7.44
N TYR A 126 6.61 3.51 7.24
CA TYR A 126 6.30 4.84 7.76
C TYR A 126 5.75 5.79 6.68
N ALA A 127 5.13 5.25 5.64
CA ALA A 127 4.50 6.06 4.61
C ALA A 127 3.32 6.86 5.19
N ILE A 128 3.27 8.15 4.86
CA ILE A 128 2.15 9.04 5.18
C ILE A 128 1.74 9.75 3.89
N SER A 129 0.46 9.68 3.51
CA SER A 129 -0.06 10.45 2.37
C SER A 129 -0.36 11.89 2.76
N ILE A 130 -0.56 12.76 1.77
CA ILE A 130 -1.01 14.15 1.99
C ILE A 130 -2.38 14.18 2.72
N ALA A 131 -3.23 13.19 2.45
CA ALA A 131 -4.53 13.03 3.13
C ALA A 131 -4.40 12.46 4.56
N GLY A 132 -3.19 12.07 5.00
CA GLY A 132 -2.92 11.56 6.33
C GLY A 132 -3.07 10.05 6.49
N ALA A 133 -3.20 9.30 5.38
CA ALA A 133 -3.22 7.84 5.37
C ALA A 133 -1.88 7.26 5.82
N ARG A 134 -1.86 6.11 6.53
CA ARG A 134 -0.65 5.63 7.24
C ARG A 134 -0.28 4.19 6.93
N GLY A 135 1.03 3.95 6.86
CA GLY A 135 1.63 2.61 6.84
C GLY A 135 1.56 1.89 5.50
N TYR A 136 1.75 0.58 5.52
CA TYR A 136 1.86 -0.26 4.32
C TYR A 136 0.62 -0.22 3.41
N THR A 137 -0.55 -0.27 4.02
CA THR A 137 -1.85 -0.33 3.34
C THR A 137 -2.57 1.02 3.35
N GLN A 138 -1.87 2.08 3.78
CA GLN A 138 -2.37 3.47 3.84
C GLN A 138 -3.75 3.58 4.49
N VAL A 139 -3.87 3.08 5.72
CA VAL A 139 -5.11 3.15 6.48
C VAL A 139 -5.36 4.59 6.94
N MET A 140 -6.55 5.09 6.71
CA MET A 140 -6.96 6.40 7.20
C MET A 140 -7.14 6.40 8.73
N PRO A 141 -6.71 7.44 9.46
CA PRO A 141 -6.80 7.49 10.92
C PRO A 141 -8.20 7.28 11.51
N PHE A 142 -9.27 7.62 10.79
CA PHE A 142 -10.64 7.41 11.27
C PHE A 142 -10.96 5.93 11.50
N TRP A 143 -10.38 5.01 10.73
CA TRP A 143 -10.58 3.58 10.94
C TRP A 143 -10.08 3.11 12.31
N SER A 144 -8.95 3.65 12.78
CA SER A 144 -8.45 3.35 14.11
C SER A 144 -9.43 3.79 15.21
N ARG A 145 -10.16 4.89 15.01
CA ARG A 145 -11.22 5.33 15.93
C ARG A 145 -12.49 4.50 15.82
N LEU A 146 -12.87 4.09 14.61
CA LEU A 146 -14.11 3.36 14.36
C LEU A 146 -14.04 1.90 14.82
N ILE A 147 -12.93 1.21 14.55
CA ILE A 147 -12.81 -0.25 14.74
C ILE A 147 -11.55 -0.67 15.51
N GLY A 148 -10.86 0.28 16.13
CA GLY A 148 -9.63 0.05 16.89
C GLY A 148 -9.68 0.70 18.27
N ASP A 149 -8.49 1.02 18.78
CA ASP A 149 -8.25 1.70 20.05
C ASP A 149 -8.19 3.23 19.93
N GLY A 150 -8.38 3.77 18.72
CA GLY A 150 -8.29 5.20 18.45
C GLY A 150 -6.87 5.75 18.29
N GLU A 151 -5.81 4.95 18.42
CA GLU A 151 -4.41 5.38 18.36
C GLU A 151 -3.81 5.32 16.94
N PRO A 152 -3.72 6.44 16.19
CA PRO A 152 -3.27 6.42 14.79
C PRO A 152 -1.79 6.07 14.64
N ALA A 153 -0.99 6.23 15.72
CA ALA A 153 0.41 5.83 15.74
C ALA A 153 0.56 4.31 15.56
N ARG A 154 -0.42 3.51 16.04
CA ARG A 154 -0.37 2.06 15.91
C ARG A 154 -0.51 1.58 14.47
N LEU A 155 -1.02 2.43 13.57
CA LEU A 155 -1.06 2.16 12.13
C LEU A 155 0.34 2.10 11.48
N PHE A 156 1.42 2.40 12.20
CA PHE A 156 2.79 2.13 11.74
C PHE A 156 3.33 0.77 12.20
N HIS A 157 2.66 0.05 13.09
CA HIS A 157 3.04 -1.33 13.43
C HIS A 157 2.63 -2.28 12.30
N MET A 158 3.54 -3.16 11.90
CA MET A 158 3.39 -3.99 10.71
C MET A 158 2.13 -4.87 10.77
N GLN A 159 2.00 -5.69 11.81
CA GLN A 159 0.86 -6.60 11.94
C GLN A 159 -0.47 -5.83 12.03
N THR A 160 -0.53 -4.79 12.87
CA THR A 160 -1.70 -3.93 12.99
C THR A 160 -2.11 -3.32 11.65
N ASN A 161 -1.18 -2.71 10.92
CA ASN A 161 -1.49 -2.05 9.65
C ASN A 161 -1.97 -3.04 8.58
N LEU A 162 -1.29 -4.18 8.44
CA LEU A 162 -1.68 -5.22 7.50
C LEU A 162 -3.06 -5.79 7.84
N ARG A 163 -3.33 -5.99 9.13
CA ARG A 163 -4.64 -6.43 9.62
C ARG A 163 -5.75 -5.45 9.27
N PHE A 164 -5.57 -4.16 9.58
CA PHE A 164 -6.54 -3.13 9.24
C PHE A 164 -6.81 -3.12 7.74
N GLY A 165 -5.76 -3.11 6.91
CA GLY A 165 -5.91 -3.14 5.45
C GLY A 165 -6.70 -4.34 4.96
N CYS A 166 -6.41 -5.54 5.48
CA CYS A 166 -7.14 -6.76 5.15
C CYS A 166 -8.61 -6.72 5.57
N VAL A 167 -8.89 -6.31 6.81
CA VAL A 167 -10.25 -6.24 7.36
C VAL A 167 -11.09 -5.20 6.61
N ILE A 168 -10.53 -4.02 6.32
CA ILE A 168 -11.21 -2.97 5.56
C ILE A 168 -11.47 -3.43 4.11
N LEU A 169 -10.47 -4.03 3.45
CA LEU A 169 -10.66 -4.51 2.07
C LEU A 169 -11.70 -5.64 2.00
N ARG A 170 -11.69 -6.59 2.94
CA ARG A 170 -12.72 -7.63 3.03
C ARG A 170 -14.09 -7.02 3.23
N HIS A 171 -14.23 -6.08 4.17
CA HIS A 171 -15.48 -5.36 4.40
C HIS A 171 -16.02 -4.71 3.11
N TYR A 172 -15.17 -4.01 2.36
CA TYR A 172 -15.59 -3.41 1.11
C TYR A 172 -15.90 -4.43 0.01
N LEU A 173 -15.19 -5.55 -0.02
CA LEU A 173 -15.52 -6.64 -0.92
C LEU A 173 -16.91 -7.21 -0.63
N ASP A 174 -17.26 -7.39 0.65
CA ASP A 174 -18.60 -7.80 1.06
C ASP A 174 -19.67 -6.77 0.66
N ARG A 175 -19.40 -5.48 0.90
CA ARG A 175 -20.33 -4.39 0.53
C ARG A 175 -20.55 -4.27 -0.98
N GLU A 176 -19.53 -4.54 -1.77
CA GLU A 176 -19.61 -4.56 -3.23
C GLU A 176 -19.96 -5.95 -3.79
N ARG A 177 -20.47 -6.86 -2.95
CA ARG A 177 -20.98 -8.19 -3.35
C ARG A 177 -19.95 -9.05 -4.11
N GLY A 178 -18.69 -8.95 -3.70
CA GLY A 178 -17.58 -9.68 -4.31
C GLY A 178 -16.94 -8.97 -5.52
N ASP A 179 -17.46 -7.80 -5.94
CA ASP A 179 -16.82 -7.02 -6.99
C ASP A 179 -15.54 -6.35 -6.47
N LEU A 180 -14.40 -6.97 -6.78
CA LEU A 180 -13.10 -6.50 -6.35
C LEU A 180 -12.71 -5.16 -6.99
N TYR A 181 -13.16 -4.87 -8.22
CA TYR A 181 -12.86 -3.59 -8.87
C TYR A 181 -13.55 -2.45 -8.10
N MET A 182 -14.83 -2.64 -7.77
CA MET A 182 -15.60 -1.66 -7.00
C MET A 182 -15.08 -1.53 -5.56
N ALA A 183 -14.68 -2.65 -4.94
CA ALA A 183 -14.13 -2.67 -3.59
C ALA A 183 -12.80 -1.90 -3.50
N LEU A 184 -11.89 -2.07 -4.47
CA LEU A 184 -10.63 -1.33 -4.54
C LEU A 184 -10.88 0.17 -4.77
N GLY A 185 -11.81 0.51 -5.66
CA GLY A 185 -12.23 1.90 -5.84
C GLY A 185 -12.75 2.52 -4.54
N ARG A 186 -13.58 1.79 -3.78
CA ARG A 186 -14.06 2.26 -2.48
C ARG A 186 -12.95 2.35 -1.43
N TYR A 187 -12.04 1.36 -1.38
CA TYR A 187 -10.87 1.36 -0.49
C TYR A 187 -10.05 2.65 -0.64
N ASN A 188 -9.85 3.09 -1.88
CA ASN A 188 -9.13 4.32 -2.20
C ASN A 188 -9.94 5.61 -2.04
N GLY A 189 -11.27 5.54 -2.19
CA GLY A 189 -12.15 6.72 -2.32
C GLY A 189 -12.37 7.18 -3.77
N SER A 190 -12.10 6.32 -4.76
CA SER A 190 -12.29 6.55 -6.19
C SER A 190 -13.28 5.55 -6.81
N ARG A 191 -14.29 5.12 -6.05
CA ARG A 191 -15.29 4.11 -6.47
C ARG A 191 -15.87 4.44 -7.85
N GLY A 192 -15.89 3.43 -8.73
CA GLY A 192 -16.38 3.55 -10.10
C GLY A 192 -15.34 4.07 -11.10
N LYS A 193 -14.17 4.54 -10.64
CA LYS A 193 -13.08 4.99 -11.51
C LYS A 193 -12.04 3.87 -11.74
N PRO A 194 -11.48 3.76 -12.96
CA PRO A 194 -10.62 2.64 -13.34
C PRO A 194 -9.18 2.75 -12.89
N GLU A 195 -8.67 3.94 -12.64
CA GLU A 195 -7.23 4.19 -12.50
C GLU A 195 -6.65 3.42 -11.32
N TYR A 196 -7.25 3.54 -10.14
CA TYR A 196 -6.74 2.89 -8.94
C TYR A 196 -6.88 1.35 -8.97
N PRO A 197 -8.06 0.76 -9.26
CA PRO A 197 -8.17 -0.69 -9.40
C PRO A 197 -7.19 -1.29 -10.42
N ASN A 198 -6.99 -0.62 -11.56
CA ASN A 198 -6.07 -1.09 -12.59
C ASN A 198 -4.61 -1.07 -12.13
N LEU A 199 -4.19 -0.07 -11.34
CA LEU A 199 -2.87 -0.05 -10.73
C LEU A 199 -2.67 -1.24 -9.79
N VAL A 200 -3.67 -1.54 -8.94
CA VAL A 200 -3.59 -2.67 -7.99
C VAL A 200 -3.60 -4.00 -8.73
N PHE A 201 -4.44 -4.18 -9.76
CA PHE A 201 -4.42 -5.38 -10.59
C PHE A 201 -3.10 -5.54 -11.34
N GLY A 202 -2.55 -4.45 -11.87
CA GLY A 202 -1.23 -4.43 -12.48
C GLY A 202 -0.14 -4.89 -11.52
N ALA A 203 -0.13 -4.34 -10.30
CA ALA A 203 0.82 -4.73 -9.27
C ALA A 203 0.63 -6.17 -8.80
N ARG A 204 -0.63 -6.62 -8.59
CA ARG A 204 -0.97 -7.99 -8.18
C ARG A 204 -0.34 -9.04 -9.08
N ARG A 205 -0.36 -8.85 -10.41
CA ARG A 205 0.24 -9.79 -11.37
C ARG A 205 1.72 -10.06 -11.10
N ALA A 206 2.47 -9.08 -10.60
CA ALA A 206 3.88 -9.24 -10.24
C ALA A 206 4.10 -10.09 -8.97
N TRP A 207 3.04 -10.33 -8.19
CA TRP A 207 3.05 -11.08 -6.94
C TRP A 207 2.29 -12.40 -7.02
N GLU A 208 1.71 -12.72 -8.18
CA GLU A 208 1.14 -14.03 -8.41
C GLU A 208 2.23 -15.11 -8.33
N TYR A 209 1.91 -16.17 -7.60
CA TYR A 209 2.73 -17.36 -7.51
C TYR A 209 2.02 -18.48 -8.25
N LYS A 210 2.70 -19.01 -9.26
CA LYS A 210 2.29 -20.21 -9.98
C LYS A 210 3.32 -21.27 -9.66
N PRO A 211 2.96 -22.30 -8.86
CA PRO A 211 3.86 -23.42 -8.68
C PRO A 211 4.16 -24.03 -10.05
N ALA A 212 5.45 -24.23 -10.33
CA ALA A 212 5.92 -24.94 -11.52
C ALA A 212 5.54 -26.41 -11.46
#